data_AF-A0A645CYU4-F1
#
_entry.id   AF-A0A645CYU4-F1
#
_cell.length_a   1.000
_cell.length_b   1.000
_cell.length_c   1.000
_cell.angle_alpha   90.00
_cell.angle_beta   90.00
_cell.angle_gamma   90.00
#
_symmetry.space_group_name_H-M   'P 1'
#
loop_
_entity.id
_entity.type
_entity.pdbx_description
1 polymer ?
#
loop_
_entity_poly.entity_id
_entity_poly.type
_entity_poly.pdbx_seq_one_letter_code
_entity_poly.pdbx_strand_id
1 'polypeptide(L)'
;MGDSYWHSMVQLYLVFPDWIEEVDKKYGSGSSKFIGEALKWNLGDYEPKLETSYKKLTADLSKSPSSDEIQEIILEIVEETQRQHDYLKVEIGENYWSYQSEQYCSDSNLIKVMDDKYGSGASKFIGEALKFYVESND
;
A
#
# COMPACT_ATOMS: atom_id res chain seq x y z
N MET A 1 -1.09 12.29 -9.89
CA MET A 1 -2.17 11.33 -10.22
C MET A 1 -1.90 10.54 -11.48
N GLY A 2 -1.26 11.14 -12.50
CA GLY A 2 -0.85 10.42 -13.72
C GLY A 2 -0.12 9.11 -13.41
N ASP A 3 0.98 9.17 -12.66
CA ASP A 3 1.82 8.00 -12.44
C ASP A 3 1.14 6.93 -11.55
N SER A 4 0.37 7.33 -10.53
CA SER A 4 -0.42 6.39 -9.72
C SER A 4 -1.52 5.70 -10.53
N TYR A 5 -2.18 6.43 -11.44
CA TYR A 5 -3.13 5.85 -12.38
C TYR A 5 -2.44 4.87 -13.33
N TRP A 6 -1.29 5.25 -13.89
CA TRP A 6 -0.50 4.37 -14.75
C TRP A 6 0.00 3.12 -14.03
N HIS A 7 0.39 3.24 -12.76
CA HIS A 7 0.73 2.09 -11.92
C HIS A 7 -0.45 1.12 -11.80
N SER A 8 -1.66 1.61 -11.50
CA SER A 8 -2.86 0.76 -11.46
C SER A 8 -3.15 0.10 -12.81
N MET A 9 -2.96 0.83 -13.92
CA MET A 9 -3.12 0.26 -15.26
C MET A 9 -2.11 -0.86 -15.53
N VAL A 10 -0.85 -0.71 -15.14
CA VAL A 10 0.17 -1.78 -15.25
C VAL A 10 -0.29 -3.03 -14.50
N GLN A 11 -0.82 -2.88 -13.28
CA GLN A 11 -1.32 -4.02 -12.50
C GLN A 11 -2.49 -4.72 -13.22
N LEU A 12 -3.46 -3.98 -13.77
CA LEU A 12 -4.57 -4.56 -14.53
C LEU A 12 -4.09 -5.45 -15.68
N TYR A 13 -3.08 -5.02 -16.44
CA TYR A 13 -2.59 -5.78 -17.59
C TYR A 13 -1.64 -6.95 -17.24
N LEU A 14 -1.04 -6.97 -16.04
CA LEU A 14 -0.01 -7.95 -15.67
C LEU A 14 -0.42 -8.91 -14.55
N VAL A 15 -1.37 -8.54 -13.70
CA VAL A 15 -1.68 -9.28 -12.48
C VAL A 15 -3.13 -9.78 -12.44
N PHE A 16 -4.10 -9.01 -12.92
CA PHE A 16 -5.52 -9.36 -12.78
C PHE A 16 -5.99 -10.32 -13.88
N PRO A 17 -6.28 -11.60 -13.58
CA PRO A 17 -6.52 -12.63 -14.59
C PRO A 17 -7.70 -12.33 -15.51
N ASP A 18 -8.81 -11.83 -14.96
CA ASP A 18 -10.02 -11.52 -15.73
C ASP A 18 -9.76 -10.44 -16.79
N TRP A 19 -8.98 -9.42 -16.44
CA TRP A 19 -8.61 -8.36 -17.38
C TRP A 19 -7.63 -8.86 -18.43
N ILE A 20 -6.65 -9.69 -18.02
CA ILE A 20 -5.71 -10.34 -18.92
C ILE A 20 -6.46 -11.17 -19.96
N GLU A 21 -7.43 -11.99 -19.52
CA GLU A 21 -8.23 -12.83 -20.41
C GLU A 21 -9.05 -12.01 -21.41
N GLU A 22 -9.75 -10.98 -20.94
CA GLU A 22 -10.58 -10.13 -21.81
C GLU A 22 -9.74 -9.39 -22.87
N VAL A 23 -8.55 -8.90 -22.49
CA VAL A 23 -7.64 -8.23 -23.43
C VAL A 23 -7.05 -9.23 -24.42
N ASP A 24 -6.57 -10.39 -23.96
CA ASP A 24 -5.99 -11.41 -24.84
C ASP A 24 -7.04 -11.99 -25.80
N LYS A 25 -8.29 -12.16 -25.37
CA LYS A 25 -9.41 -12.59 -26.22
C LYS A 25 -9.70 -11.59 -27.34
N LYS A 26 -9.57 -10.29 -27.05
CA LYS A 26 -9.88 -9.23 -28.00
C LYS A 26 -8.75 -8.95 -28.99
N TYR A 27 -7.50 -9.03 -28.54
CA TYR A 27 -6.34 -8.57 -29.30
C TYR A 27 -5.35 -9.69 -29.67
N GLY A 28 -5.55 -10.89 -29.16
CA GLY A 28 -4.68 -12.06 -29.37
C GLY A 28 -3.87 -12.40 -28.13
N SER A 29 -3.55 -13.68 -27.96
CA SER A 29 -2.80 -14.19 -26.80
C SER A 29 -1.46 -13.46 -26.61
N GLY A 30 -1.20 -13.04 -25.36
CA GLY A 30 0.00 -12.29 -24.97
C GLY A 30 -0.12 -10.77 -25.15
N SER A 31 -1.24 -10.26 -25.68
CA SER A 31 -1.44 -8.83 -25.90
C SER A 31 -1.50 -8.05 -24.59
N SER A 32 -2.18 -8.58 -23.56
CA SER A 32 -2.24 -7.94 -22.24
C SER A 32 -0.84 -7.80 -21.65
N LYS A 33 -0.05 -8.88 -21.70
CA LYS A 33 1.33 -8.86 -21.21
C LYS A 33 2.19 -7.85 -21.95
N PHE A 34 2.11 -7.80 -23.29
CA PHE A 34 2.85 -6.84 -24.10
C PHE A 34 2.51 -5.38 -23.71
N ILE A 35 1.22 -5.06 -23.59
CA ILE A 35 0.76 -3.73 -23.20
C ILE A 35 1.25 -3.40 -21.78
N GLY A 36 1.10 -4.33 -20.84
CA GLY A 36 1.53 -4.15 -19.46
C GLY A 36 3.03 -3.87 -19.33
N GLU A 37 3.88 -4.64 -20.02
CA GLU A 37 5.34 -4.42 -20.02
C GLU A 37 5.72 -3.08 -20.69
N ALA A 38 5.06 -2.70 -21.78
CA ALA A 38 5.30 -1.41 -22.43
C ALA A 38 4.89 -0.22 -21.53
N LEU A 39 3.77 -0.32 -20.82
CA LEU A 39 3.36 0.68 -19.84
C LEU A 39 4.32 0.73 -18.66
N LYS A 40 4.75 -0.43 -18.15
CA LYS A 40 5.74 -0.54 -17.07
C LYS A 40 7.07 0.12 -17.44
N TRP A 41 7.57 -0.11 -18.66
CA TRP A 41 8.80 0.52 -19.15
C TRP A 41 8.69 2.06 -19.17
N ASN A 42 7.55 2.60 -19.60
CA ASN A 42 7.32 4.04 -19.60
C ASN A 42 7.15 4.63 -18.19
N LEU A 43 6.60 3.84 -17.27
CA LEU A 43 6.42 4.23 -15.87
C LEU A 43 7.76 4.27 -15.10
N GLY A 44 8.77 3.53 -15.57
CA GLY A 44 10.09 3.46 -14.94
C GLY A 44 10.02 2.85 -13.55
N ASP A 45 10.80 3.42 -12.62
CA ASP A 45 10.87 2.97 -11.22
C ASP A 45 9.80 3.64 -10.32
N TYR A 46 8.75 4.20 -10.92
CA TYR A 46 7.70 4.85 -10.15
C TYR A 46 6.94 3.82 -9.29
N GLU A 47 6.91 4.12 -8.00
CA GLU A 47 6.20 3.37 -6.98
C GLU A 47 5.22 4.31 -6.26
N PRO A 48 3.97 3.89 -5.97
CA PRO A 48 3.03 4.71 -5.24
C PRO A 48 3.63 5.20 -3.92
N LYS A 49 3.35 6.46 -3.55
CA LYS A 49 3.93 7.08 -2.35
C LYS A 49 3.71 6.23 -1.09
N LEU A 50 2.49 5.69 -0.90
CA LEU A 50 2.19 4.79 0.21
C LEU A 50 3.09 3.56 0.23
N GLU A 51 3.29 2.90 -0.90
CA GLU A 51 4.14 1.72 -1.01
C GLU A 51 5.57 2.04 -0.59
N THR A 52 6.11 3.17 -1.07
CA THR A 52 7.44 3.64 -0.68
C THR A 52 7.51 3.93 0.83
N SER A 53 6.49 4.57 1.41
CA SER A 53 6.45 4.87 2.85
C SER A 53 6.37 3.59 3.69
N TYR A 54 5.57 2.59 3.30
CA TYR A 54 5.55 1.30 4.01
C TYR A 54 6.88 0.54 3.92
N LYS A 55 7.57 0.59 2.78
CA LYS A 55 8.92 0.00 2.66
C LYS A 55 9.93 0.71 3.54
N LYS A 56 9.88 2.05 3.64
CA LYS A 56 10.73 2.81 4.56
C LYS A 56 10.43 2.46 6.02
N LEU A 57 9.14 2.40 6.37
CA LEU A 57 8.68 2.04 7.70
C LEU A 57 9.21 0.67 8.14
N THR A 58 9.25 -0.29 7.22
CA THR A 58 9.61 -1.69 7.50
C THR A 58 11.06 -2.03 7.16
N ALA A 59 11.87 -1.06 6.73
CA ALA A 59 13.26 -1.28 6.33
C ALA A 59 14.15 -1.77 7.50
N ASP A 60 13.81 -1.38 8.73
CA ASP A 60 14.51 -1.80 9.95
C ASP A 60 13.51 -2.03 11.09
N LEU A 61 13.05 -3.27 11.21
CA LEU A 61 12.11 -3.71 12.24
C LEU A 61 12.72 -3.76 13.65
N SER A 62 14.02 -3.48 13.81
CA SER A 62 14.67 -3.42 15.14
C SER A 62 14.49 -2.08 15.84
N LYS A 63 14.02 -1.04 15.12
CA LYS A 63 13.75 0.29 15.68
C LYS A 63 12.58 0.26 16.66
N SER A 64 12.47 1.31 17.48
CA SER A 64 11.26 1.50 18.29
C SER A 64 10.11 1.97 17.40
N PRO A 65 8.92 1.33 17.45
CA PRO A 65 7.72 1.81 16.78
C PRO A 65 7.34 3.25 17.16
N SER A 66 7.75 3.71 18.34
CA SER A 66 7.48 5.06 18.87
C SER A 66 8.59 6.08 18.61
N SER A 67 9.65 5.72 17.89
CA SER A 67 10.75 6.65 17.62
C SER A 67 10.31 7.76 16.66
N ASP A 68 10.88 8.96 16.81
CA ASP A 68 10.52 10.13 15.99
C ASP A 68 10.59 9.83 14.49
N GLU A 69 11.64 9.15 14.04
CA GLU A 69 11.80 8.72 12.63
C GLU A 69 10.63 7.84 12.16
N ILE A 70 10.20 6.88 12.97
CA ILE A 70 9.09 5.99 12.63
C ILE A 70 7.76 6.74 12.64
N GLN A 71 7.57 7.65 13.60
CA GLN A 71 6.36 8.44 13.73
C GLN A 71 6.22 9.48 12.61
N GLU A 72 7.32 10.05 12.11
CA GLU A 72 7.32 10.86 10.89
C GLU A 72 6.83 10.07 9.66
N ILE A 73 7.28 8.82 9.51
CA ILE A 73 6.82 7.96 8.41
C ILE A 73 5.34 7.58 8.57
N ILE A 74 4.88 7.32 9.80
CA ILE A 74 3.45 7.06 10.07
C ILE A 74 2.59 8.27 9.73
N LEU A 75 3.02 9.48 10.09
CA LEU A 75 2.33 10.71 9.71
C LEU A 75 2.20 10.82 8.18
N GLU A 76 3.28 10.58 7.43
CA GLU A 76 3.23 10.57 5.96
C GLU A 76 2.21 9.57 5.40
N ILE A 77 2.11 8.37 6.00
CA ILE A 77 1.16 7.33 5.60
C ILE A 77 -0.28 7.77 5.89
N VAL A 78 -0.54 8.32 7.08
CA VAL A 78 -1.86 8.80 7.50
C VAL A 78 -2.34 9.93 6.59
N GLU A 79 -1.50 10.95 6.37
CA GLU A 79 -1.82 12.09 5.51
C GLU A 79 -2.07 11.66 4.06
N GLU A 80 -1.21 10.80 3.52
CA GLU A 80 -1.36 10.33 2.14
C GLU A 80 -2.63 9.46 1.98
N THR A 81 -2.96 8.65 2.98
CA THR A 81 -4.20 7.85 2.98
C THR A 81 -5.43 8.75 3.07
N GLN A 82 -5.43 9.75 3.96
CA GLN A 82 -6.52 10.73 4.07
C GLN A 82 -6.70 11.47 2.74
N ARG A 83 -5.61 11.96 2.14
CA ARG A 83 -5.62 12.64 0.84
C ARG A 83 -6.27 11.80 -0.26
N GLN A 84 -6.03 10.48 -0.26
CA GLN A 84 -6.65 9.56 -1.21
C GLN A 84 -8.15 9.38 -0.94
N HIS A 85 -8.56 9.26 0.32
CA HIS A 85 -9.96 9.14 0.70
C HIS A 85 -10.75 10.41 0.37
N ASP A 86 -10.21 11.59 0.67
CA ASP A 86 -10.82 12.89 0.33
C ASP A 86 -11.04 13.01 -1.19
N TYR A 87 -10.04 12.62 -1.98
CA TYR A 87 -10.15 12.62 -3.44
C TYR A 87 -11.22 11.65 -3.95
N LEU A 88 -11.28 10.45 -3.36
CA LEU A 88 -12.26 9.42 -3.71
C LEU A 88 -13.65 9.69 -3.10
N LYS A 89 -13.79 10.73 -2.27
CA LYS A 89 -14.99 11.05 -1.51
C LYS A 89 -15.47 9.88 -0.64
N VAL A 90 -14.52 9.14 -0.07
CA VAL A 90 -14.78 8.06 0.89
C VAL A 90 -14.64 8.64 2.28
N GLU A 91 -15.71 8.61 3.07
CA GLU A 91 -15.67 9.05 4.47
C GLU A 91 -14.87 8.05 5.31
N ILE A 92 -13.89 8.55 6.04
CA ILE A 92 -13.15 7.80 7.05
C ILE A 92 -13.87 8.00 8.39
N GLY A 93 -14.26 6.91 9.05
CA GLY A 93 -14.91 6.97 10.35
C GLY A 93 -13.96 7.38 11.48
N GLU A 94 -14.50 7.96 12.56
CA GLU A 94 -13.73 8.51 13.69
C GLU A 94 -12.72 7.51 14.30
N ASN A 95 -13.06 6.21 14.33
CA ASN A 95 -12.19 5.16 14.89
C ASN A 95 -11.38 4.39 13.85
N TYR A 96 -11.27 4.88 12.61
CA TYR A 96 -10.63 4.16 11.52
C TYR A 96 -9.18 3.79 11.84
N TRP A 97 -8.39 4.74 12.32
CA TRP A 97 -6.97 4.52 12.58
C TRP A 97 -6.73 3.59 13.76
N SER A 98 -7.52 3.73 14.83
CA SER A 98 -7.52 2.81 15.96
C SER A 98 -7.84 1.39 15.50
N TYR A 99 -8.91 1.22 14.72
CA TYR A 99 -9.29 -0.08 14.16
C TYR A 99 -8.20 -0.66 13.23
N GLN A 100 -7.63 0.14 12.33
CA GLN A 100 -6.56 -0.33 11.43
C GLN A 100 -5.33 -0.80 12.21
N SER A 101 -4.92 -0.08 13.26
CA SER A 101 -3.80 -0.48 14.11
C SER A 101 -4.02 -1.86 14.77
N GLU A 102 -5.25 -2.13 15.20
CA GLU A 102 -5.63 -3.42 15.78
C GLU A 102 -5.65 -4.53 14.74
N GLN A 103 -6.14 -4.26 13.53
CA GLN A 103 -6.15 -5.25 12.44
C GLN A 103 -4.73 -5.70 12.11
N TYR A 104 -3.77 -4.77 12.00
CA TYR A 104 -2.37 -5.11 11.78
C TYR A 104 -1.77 -6.01 12.88
N CYS A 105 -2.32 -5.96 14.10
CA CYS A 105 -1.87 -6.77 15.23
C CYS A 105 -2.62 -8.09 15.40
N SER A 106 -3.83 -8.23 14.85
CA SER A 106 -4.75 -9.32 15.20
C SER A 106 -5.42 -10.04 14.03
N ASP A 107 -5.55 -9.41 12.86
CA ASP A 107 -6.15 -10.06 11.70
C ASP A 107 -5.12 -10.97 11.01
N SER A 108 -5.34 -12.28 11.08
CA SER A 108 -4.40 -13.28 10.54
C SER A 108 -4.15 -13.16 9.03
N ASN A 109 -5.14 -12.70 8.25
CA ASN A 109 -4.97 -12.55 6.81
C ASN A 109 -4.14 -11.30 6.51
N LEU A 110 -4.43 -10.18 7.19
CA LEU A 110 -3.66 -8.95 7.05
C LEU A 110 -2.22 -9.14 7.52
N ILE A 111 -2.03 -9.82 8.65
CA ILE A 111 -0.70 -10.17 9.16
C ILE A 111 0.08 -10.92 8.10
N LYS A 112 -0.50 -11.98 7.53
CA LYS A 112 0.16 -12.77 6.51
C LYS A 112 0.51 -11.93 5.28
N VAL A 113 -0.42 -11.12 4.78
CA VAL A 113 -0.20 -10.28 3.59
C VAL A 113 0.93 -9.28 3.81
N MET A 114 0.94 -8.62 4.97
CA MET A 114 1.95 -7.61 5.29
C MET A 114 3.32 -8.23 5.56
N ASP A 115 3.36 -9.36 6.26
CA ASP A 115 4.60 -10.09 6.54
C ASP A 115 5.20 -10.69 5.27
N ASP A 116 4.38 -11.25 4.38
CA ASP A 116 4.83 -11.77 3.08
C ASP A 116 5.41 -10.65 2.20
N LYS A 117 4.88 -9.43 2.33
CA LYS A 117 5.26 -8.29 1.50
C LYS A 117 6.46 -7.51 2.03
N TYR A 118 6.53 -7.30 3.33
CA TYR A 118 7.49 -6.38 3.96
C TYR A 118 8.46 -7.08 4.93
N GLY A 119 8.32 -8.40 5.12
CA GLY A 119 9.16 -9.21 5.99
C GLY A 119 8.45 -9.64 7.27
N SER A 120 8.91 -10.75 7.85
CA SER A 120 8.30 -11.33 9.05
C SER A 120 8.29 -10.34 10.22
N GLY A 121 7.13 -10.17 10.85
CA GLY A 121 6.90 -9.22 11.94
C GLY A 121 6.55 -7.80 11.49
N ALA A 122 6.55 -7.51 10.19
CA ALA A 122 6.23 -6.19 9.66
C ALA A 122 4.80 -5.76 10.01
N SER A 123 3.81 -6.65 9.94
CA SER A 123 2.43 -6.29 10.27
C SER A 123 2.32 -5.78 11.70
N LYS A 124 2.92 -6.52 12.64
CA LYS A 124 2.91 -6.16 14.06
C LYS A 124 3.61 -4.81 14.29
N PHE A 125 4.78 -4.62 13.68
CA PHE A 125 5.53 -3.37 13.79
C PHE A 125 4.73 -2.16 13.30
N ILE A 126 4.07 -2.29 12.14
CA ILE A 126 3.19 -1.25 11.57
C ILE A 126 2.02 -0.96 12.53
N GLY A 127 1.37 -2.01 13.04
CA GLY A 127 0.26 -1.86 13.97
C GLY A 127 0.65 -1.15 15.26
N GLU A 128 1.79 -1.51 15.86
CA GLU A 128 2.31 -0.86 17.07
C GLU A 128 2.70 0.60 16.82
N ALA A 129 3.34 0.90 15.69
CA ALA A 129 3.72 2.26 15.32
C ALA A 129 2.49 3.16 15.08
N LEU A 130 1.49 2.65 14.35
CA LEU A 130 0.24 3.37 14.10
C LEU A 130 -0.57 3.55 15.39
N LYS A 131 -0.58 2.54 16.27
CA LYS A 131 -1.26 2.65 17.57
C LYS A 131 -0.66 3.76 18.42
N PHE A 132 0.66 3.85 18.52
CA PHE A 132 1.34 4.93 19.25
C PHE A 132 1.00 6.32 18.68
N TYR A 133 0.93 6.44 17.34
CA TYR A 133 0.52 7.67 16.68
C TYR A 133 -0.88 8.10 17.11
N VAL A 134 -1.86 7.19 17.08
CA VAL A 134 -3.24 7.46 17.48
C VAL A 134 -3.29 7.90 18.95
N GLU A 135 -2.66 7.15 19.85
CA GLU A 135 -2.63 7.45 21.28
C GLU A 135 -1.97 8.80 21.62
N SER A 136 -1.09 9.30 20.73
CA SER A 136 -0.39 10.59 20.90
C SER A 136 -1.17 11.78 20.33
N ASN A 137 -2.22 11.52 19.53
CA ASN A 137 -3.01 12.54 18.84
C ASN A 137 -4.51 12.53 19.21
N ASP A 138 -4.92 11.64 20.12
CA ASP A 138 -6.22 11.67 20.83
C ASP A 138 -6.27 12.79 21.90
#